data_AF-A0A432Q7I9-F1
#
_entry.id   AF-A0A432Q7I9-F1
#
_cell.length_a   1.000
_cell.length_b   1.000
_cell.length_c   1.000
_cell.angle_alpha   90.00
_cell.angle_beta   90.00
_cell.angle_gamma   90.00
#
_symmetry.space_group_name_H-M   'P 1'
#
loop_
_entity.id
_entity.type
_entity.pdbx_description
1 polymer ?
#
loop_
_entity_poly.entity_id
_entity_poly.type
_entity_poly.pdbx_seq_one_letter_code
_entity_poly.pdbx_strand_id
1 'polypeptide(L)'
;VAIFFLAFLPQFVETGAGPISAQLFLHGILIIIVAAFIEPPLILIGGKLTGYLNNNRQVSQWMDRGLGALFIGLGIKLATSDRI
;
A
#
# COMPACT_ATOMS: atom_id res chain seq x y z
N VAL A 1 6.29 8.71 -3.36
CA VAL A 1 6.97 7.40 -3.15
C VAL A 1 8.50 7.56 -3.00
N ALA A 2 9.21 8.24 -3.90
CA ALA A 2 10.67 8.40 -3.77
C ALA A 2 11.13 9.05 -2.43
N ILE A 3 10.41 10.07 -1.94
CA ILE A 3 10.69 10.73 -0.66
C ILE A 3 10.53 9.78 0.53
N PHE A 4 9.57 8.84 0.46
CA PHE A 4 9.41 7.81 1.49
C PHE A 4 10.67 6.94 1.55
N PHE A 5 11.15 6.44 0.41
CA PHE A 5 12.38 5.64 0.40
C PHE A 5 13.59 6.42 0.90
N LEU A 6 13.71 7.71 0.57
CA LEU A 6 14.78 8.55 1.10
C LEU A 6 14.72 8.69 2.63
N ALA A 7 13.52 8.73 3.21
CA ALA A 7 13.33 8.86 4.66
C ALA A 7 13.52 7.52 5.41
N PHE A 8 13.17 6.39 4.79
CA PHE A 8 13.19 5.07 5.44
C PHE A 8 14.46 4.26 5.15
N LEU A 9 15.04 4.34 3.95
CA LEU A 9 16.25 3.58 3.61
C LEU A 9 17.43 3.84 4.56
N PRO A 10 17.74 5.10 4.94
CA PRO A 10 18.83 5.37 5.88
C PRO A 10 18.61 4.75 7.26
N GLN A 11 17.36 4.45 7.65
CA GLN A 11 17.03 3.86 8.96
C GLN A 11 17.50 2.39 9.06
N PHE A 12 17.76 1.73 7.95
CA PHE A 12 18.26 0.35 7.89
C PHE A 12 19.79 0.25 7.81
N VAL A 13 20.49 1.39 7.82
CA VAL A 13 21.95 1.42 7.79
C VAL A 13 22.50 1.13 9.19
N GLU A 14 23.41 0.18 9.29
CA GLU A 14 24.06 -0.20 10.55
C GLU A 14 25.50 0.34 10.60
N THR A 15 25.85 0.97 11.73
CA THR A 15 27.20 1.48 11.98
C THR A 15 28.17 0.33 12.23
N GLY A 16 29.32 0.35 11.55
CA GLY A 16 30.31 -0.73 11.65
C GLY A 16 30.10 -1.88 10.66
N ALA A 17 28.96 -1.96 9.97
CA ALA A 17 28.67 -2.97 8.94
C ALA A 17 29.21 -2.62 7.53
N GLY A 18 30.20 -1.73 7.43
CA GLY A 18 30.82 -1.31 6.16
C GLY A 18 30.31 0.03 5.61
N PRO A 19 30.61 0.37 4.32
CA PRO A 19 30.30 1.67 3.75
C PRO A 19 28.79 1.92 3.60
N ILE A 20 28.34 3.09 4.05
CA ILE A 20 26.92 3.51 4.00
C ILE A 20 26.36 3.46 2.58
N SER A 21 27.12 3.92 1.58
CA SER A 21 26.69 3.91 0.17
C SER A 21 26.43 2.50 -0.36
N ALA A 22 27.25 1.52 0.03
CA ALA A 22 27.07 0.13 -0.37
C ALA A 22 25.86 -0.50 0.30
N GLN A 23 25.63 -0.21 1.59
CA GLN A 23 24.42 -0.64 2.29
C GLN A 23 23.17 -0.05 1.63
N LEU A 24 23.13 1.25 1.37
CA LEU A 24 21.98 1.89 0.71
C LEU A 24 21.71 1.32 -0.68
N PHE A 25 22.76 1.03 -1.46
CA PHE A 25 22.64 0.39 -2.76
C PHE A 25 22.05 -1.02 -2.65
N LEU A 26 22.52 -1.83 -1.70
CA LEU A 26 21.98 -3.16 -1.42
C LEU A 26 20.50 -3.10 -1.04
N HIS A 27 20.13 -2.23 -0.09
CA HIS A 27 18.73 -2.06 0.33
C HIS A 27 17.84 -1.60 -0.83
N GLY A 28 18.32 -0.68 -1.68
CA GLY A 28 17.62 -0.26 -2.88
C GLY A 28 17.34 -1.42 -3.84
N ILE A 29 18.35 -2.27 -4.09
CA ILE A 29 18.19 -3.49 -4.91
C ILE A 29 17.16 -4.44 -4.28
N LEU A 30 17.25 -4.70 -2.97
CA LEU A 30 16.31 -5.57 -2.27
C LEU A 30 14.88 -5.08 -2.42
N ILE A 31 14.64 -3.78 -2.30
CA ILE A 31 13.32 -3.19 -2.52
C ILE A 31 12.83 -3.41 -3.95
N ILE A 32 13.68 -3.17 -4.95
CA ILE A 32 13.32 -3.38 -6.36
C ILE A 32 12.96 -4.84 -6.61
N ILE A 33 13.74 -5.78 -6.07
CA ILE A 33 13.45 -7.22 -6.18
C ILE A 33 12.10 -7.53 -5.56
N VAL A 34 11.86 -7.11 -4.32
CA VAL A 34 10.58 -7.34 -3.62
C VAL A 34 9.42 -6.74 -4.42
N ALA A 35 9.54 -5.50 -4.88
CA ALA A 35 8.52 -4.85 -5.71
C ALA A 35 8.27 -5.64 -7.00
N ALA A 36 9.32 -6.07 -7.69
CA ALA A 36 9.20 -6.84 -8.93
C ALA A 36 8.51 -8.20 -8.74
N PHE A 37 8.60 -8.82 -7.56
CA PHE A 37 7.92 -10.10 -7.29
C PHE A 37 6.52 -9.92 -6.70
N ILE A 38 6.29 -8.86 -5.92
CA ILE A 38 5.02 -8.66 -5.19
C ILE A 38 4.03 -7.83 -6.01
N GLU A 39 4.47 -6.78 -6.69
CA GLU A 39 3.59 -5.87 -7.43
C GLU A 39 2.91 -6.54 -8.64
N PRO A 40 3.59 -7.30 -9.51
CA PRO A 40 2.93 -7.84 -10.70
C PRO A 40 1.79 -8.82 -10.40
N PRO A 41 1.93 -9.79 -9.47
CA PRO A 41 0.80 -10.62 -9.06
C PRO A 41 -0.38 -9.81 -8.52
N LEU A 42 -0.11 -8.79 -7.71
CA LEU A 42 -1.15 -7.89 -7.19
C LEU A 42 -1.86 -7.13 -8.31
N ILE A 43 -1.12 -6.61 -9.29
CA ILE A 43 -1.68 -5.92 -10.47
C ILE A 43 -2.54 -6.87 -11.29
N LEU A 44 -2.07 -8.10 -11.53
CA LEU A 44 -2.82 -9.11 -12.30
C LEU A 44 -4.12 -9.52 -11.59
N ILE A 45 -4.06 -9.75 -10.28
CA ILE A 45 -5.24 -10.07 -9.47
C ILE A 45 -6.20 -8.88 -9.45
N GLY A 46 -5.69 -7.67 -9.26
CA GLY A 46 -6.48 -6.44 -9.30
C GLY A 46 -7.19 -6.24 -10.64
N GLY A 47 -6.48 -6.46 -11.76
CA GLY A 47 -7.07 -6.39 -13.09
C GLY A 47 -8.19 -7.41 -13.31
N LYS A 48 -7.98 -8.66 -12.86
CA LYS A 48 -9.01 -9.70 -12.90
C LYS A 48 -10.22 -9.35 -12.02
N LEU A 49 -9.98 -8.82 -10.83
CA LEU A 49 -11.05 -8.43 -9.91
C LEU A 49 -11.90 -7.29 -10.50
N THR A 50 -11.26 -6.26 -11.07
CA THR A 50 -11.96 -5.17 -11.77
C THR A 50 -12.77 -5.69 -12.96
N GLY A 51 -12.21 -6.62 -13.75
CA GLY A 51 -12.95 -7.27 -14.83
C GLY A 51 -14.17 -8.05 -14.34
N TYR A 52 -14.02 -8.80 -13.24
CA TYR A 52 -15.12 -9.54 -12.61
C TYR A 52 -16.22 -8.61 -12.08
N LEU A 53 -15.83 -7.52 -11.41
CA LEU A 53 -16.76 -6.51 -10.89
C LEU A 53 -17.54 -5.82 -12.00
N ASN A 54 -16.88 -5.47 -13.10
CA ASN A 54 -17.53 -4.86 -14.25
C ASN A 54 -18.52 -5.81 -14.93
N ASN A 55 -18.25 -7.12 -14.90
CA ASN A 55 -19.12 -8.11 -15.50
C ASN A 55 -20.29 -8.51 -14.58
N ASN A 56 -20.18 -8.30 -13.26
CA ASN A 56 -21.23 -8.62 -12.29
C ASN A 56 -21.74 -7.38 -11.54
N ARG A 57 -22.80 -6.81 -12.10
CA ARG A 57 -23.47 -5.60 -11.58
C ARG A 57 -23.92 -5.71 -10.12
N GLN A 58 -24.30 -6.91 -9.64
CA GLN A 58 -24.70 -7.07 -8.23
C GLN A 58 -23.52 -6.94 -7.28
N VAL A 59 -22.36 -7.51 -7.61
CA VAL A 59 -21.17 -7.45 -6.75
C VAL A 59 -20.64 -6.01 -6.68
N SER A 60 -20.60 -5.30 -7.81
CA SER A 60 -20.26 -3.88 -7.84
C SER A 60 -21.18 -3.06 -6.93
N GLN A 61 -22.51 -3.27 -6.99
CA GLN A 61 -23.45 -2.55 -6.12
C GLN A 61 -23.27 -2.85 -4.63
N TRP A 62 -22.96 -4.10 -4.26
CA TRP A 62 -22.66 -4.44 -2.86
C TRP A 62 -21.36 -3.82 -2.38
N MET A 63 -20.35 -3.73 -3.24
CA MET A 63 -19.07 -3.08 -2.91
C MET A 63 -19.25 -1.57 -2.70
N ASP A 64 -20.02 -0.91 -3.57
CA ASP A 64 -20.35 0.52 -3.43
C ASP A 64 -21.12 0.79 -2.12
N ARG A 65 -22.09 -0.07 -1.78
CA ARG A 65 -22.82 0.02 -0.50
C ARG A 65 -21.90 -0.19 0.70
N GLY A 66 -20.96 -1.14 0.61
CA GLY A 66 -19.95 -1.38 1.64
C GLY A 66 -19.04 -0.17 1.86
N LEU A 67 -18.56 0.46 0.79
CA LEU A 67 -17.78 1.70 0.85
C LEU A 67 -18.60 2.86 1.43
N GLY A 68 -19.86 2.99 1.03
CA GLY A 68 -20.77 3.98 1.60
C GLY A 68 -20.99 3.78 3.11
N ALA A 69 -21.22 2.53 3.54
CA ALA A 69 -21.36 2.19 4.95
C ALA A 69 -20.08 2.48 5.74
N LEU A 70 -18.91 2.19 5.17
CA LEU A 70 -17.61 2.54 5.75
C LEU A 70 -17.48 4.05 5.94
N PHE A 71 -17.80 4.86 4.94
CA PHE A 71 -17.74 6.32 5.05
C PHE A 71 -18.72 6.88 6.07
N ILE A 72 -19.95 6.36 6.12
CA ILE A 72 -20.92 6.73 7.14
C ILE A 72 -20.38 6.37 8.53
N GLY A 73 -19.82 5.18 8.70
CA GLY A 73 -19.22 4.74 9.96
C GLY A 73 -18.04 5.62 10.39
N LEU A 74 -17.15 5.98 9.45
CA LEU A 74 -16.04 6.91 9.70
C LEU A 74 -16.55 8.32 10.03
N GLY A 75 -17.62 8.79 9.38
CA GLY A 75 -18.25 10.07 9.66
C GLY A 75 -18.91 10.12 11.03
N ILE A 76 -19.60 9.06 11.43
CA ILE A 76 -20.14 8.89 12.79
C ILE A 76 -18.98 8.89 13.79
N LYS A 77 -17.95 8.06 13.56
CA LYS A 77 -16.77 7.99 14.41
C LYS A 77 -16.14 9.36 14.57
N LEU A 78 -15.99 10.13 13.50
CA LEU A 78 -15.45 11.49 13.53
C LEU A 78 -16.36 12.44 14.31
N ALA A 79 -17.68 12.39 14.10
CA ALA A 79 -18.65 13.21 14.82
C ALA A 79 -18.69 12.90 16.33
N THR A 80 -18.42 11.65 16.71
CA THR A 80 -18.31 11.22 18.11
C THR A 80 -16.89 11.29 18.66
N SER A 81 -15.90 11.53 17.81
CA SER A 81 -14.50 11.69 18.23
C SER A 81 -14.36 13.11 18.75
N ASP A 82 -14.94 13.36 19.92
CA ASP A 82 -14.65 14.56 20.69
C ASP A 82 -13.14 14.60 20.97
N ARG A 83 -12.55 15.77 20.71
CA ARG A 83 -11.17 16.07 21.10
C ARG A 83 -11.10 16.02 22.63
N ILE A 84 -10.55 14.93 23.16
CA ILE A 84 -9.91 14.91 24.48
C ILE A 84 -8.41 14.97 24.24
#